data_AF-A0A2S7RVG6-F1
#
_entry.id   AF-A0A2S7RVG6-F1
#
_cell.length_a   1.000
_cell.length_b   1.000
_cell.length_c   1.000
_cell.angle_alpha   90.00
_cell.angle_beta   90.00
_cell.angle_gamma   90.00
#
_symmetry.space_group_name_H-M   'P 1'
#
loop_
_entity.id
_entity.type
_entity.pdbx_description
1 polymer ?
#
loop_
_entity_poly.entity_id
_entity_poly.type
_entity_poly.pdbx_seq_one_letter_code
_entity_poly.pdbx_strand_id
1 'polypeptide(L)'
;MIKKVQVTPATYLKNYEELCHLQDFPIIQQVCIELHQKFVVICRTPYDNILEQFAELLEIDAQLQMFLDFLQHGFFEETGLAEEEVVEMILKDKNVYYRLLTGIATNQKAPKGLIYLSEK
;
A
#
# COMPACT_ATOMS: atom_id res chain seq x y z
N MET A 1 19.01 -25.65 -3.12
CA MET A 1 18.65 -24.55 -4.03
C MET A 1 17.35 -23.94 -3.55
N ILE A 2 17.39 -22.76 -2.96
CA ILE A 2 16.18 -21.99 -2.63
C ILE A 2 15.68 -21.43 -3.96
N LYS A 3 14.49 -21.85 -4.42
CA LYS A 3 13.85 -21.22 -5.57
C LYS A 3 13.58 -19.75 -5.19
N LYS A 4 14.31 -18.80 -5.76
CA LYS A 4 13.94 -17.37 -5.71
C LYS A 4 12.55 -17.28 -6.33
N VAL A 5 11.52 -17.06 -5.51
CA VAL A 5 10.17 -16.79 -6.00
C VAL A 5 10.23 -15.45 -6.71
N GLN A 6 9.97 -15.45 -8.01
CA GLN A 6 9.90 -14.23 -8.79
C GLN A 6 8.68 -13.43 -8.32
N VAL A 7 8.90 -12.30 -7.65
CA VAL A 7 7.83 -11.45 -7.13
C VAL A 7 7.24 -10.68 -8.31
N THR A 8 6.03 -11.03 -8.72
CA THR A 8 5.28 -10.28 -9.73
C THR A 8 4.42 -9.21 -9.08
N PRO A 9 3.98 -8.15 -9.80
CA PRO A 9 2.99 -7.20 -9.28
C PRO A 9 1.75 -7.88 -8.71
N ALA A 10 1.27 -8.94 -9.37
CA ALA A 10 0.14 -9.73 -8.87
C ALA A 10 0.47 -10.47 -7.56
N THR A 11 1.67 -11.05 -7.45
CA THR A 11 2.13 -11.70 -6.21
C THR A 11 2.28 -10.70 -5.07
N TYR A 12 2.71 -9.47 -5.38
CA TYR A 12 2.81 -8.39 -4.41
C TYR A 12 1.44 -7.97 -3.86
N LEU A 13 0.49 -7.72 -4.76
CA LEU A 13 -0.83 -7.24 -4.41
C LEU A 13 -1.67 -8.26 -3.62
N LYS A 14 -1.35 -9.56 -3.69
CA LYS A 14 -1.96 -10.57 -2.82
C LYS A 14 -1.83 -10.26 -1.33
N ASN A 15 -0.82 -9.49 -0.94
CA ASN A 15 -0.65 -9.06 0.44
C ASN A 15 -1.76 -8.10 0.91
N TYR A 16 -2.57 -7.56 0.00
CA TYR A 16 -3.61 -6.57 0.27
C TYR A 16 -4.98 -7.00 -0.29
N GLU A 17 -5.11 -8.27 -0.72
CA GLU A 17 -6.29 -8.79 -1.40
C GLU A 17 -7.56 -8.69 -0.52
N GLU A 18 -7.42 -8.85 0.79
CA GLU A 18 -8.54 -8.71 1.73
C GLU A 18 -9.18 -7.31 1.71
N LEU A 19 -8.39 -6.25 1.43
CA LEU A 19 -8.90 -4.89 1.32
C LEU A 19 -9.88 -4.71 0.15
N CYS A 20 -9.74 -5.52 -0.90
CA CYS A 20 -10.64 -5.52 -2.06
C CYS A 20 -11.95 -6.27 -1.80
N HIS A 21 -12.08 -6.93 -0.65
CA HIS A 21 -13.22 -7.78 -0.30
C HIS A 21 -13.96 -7.30 0.96
N LEU A 22 -13.65 -6.10 1.46
CA LEU A 22 -14.32 -5.49 2.60
C LEU A 22 -15.81 -5.28 2.29
N GLN A 23 -16.69 -5.75 3.17
CA GLN A 23 -18.14 -5.58 3.04
C GLN A 23 -18.65 -4.42 3.88
N ASP A 24 -18.03 -4.17 5.04
CA ASP A 24 -18.46 -3.15 5.99
C ASP A 24 -17.92 -1.75 5.66
N PHE A 25 -16.95 -1.68 4.74
CA PHE A 25 -16.26 -0.47 4.33
C PHE A 25 -16.21 -0.35 2.79
N PRO A 26 -17.33 -0.01 2.13
CA PRO A 26 -17.44 0.02 0.67
C PRO A 26 -16.61 1.12 -0.01
N ILE A 27 -16.34 2.25 0.65
CA ILE A 27 -15.54 3.34 0.08
C ILE A 27 -14.07 2.98 0.09
N ILE A 28 -13.56 2.44 1.21
CA ILE A 28 -12.21 1.91 1.35
C ILE A 28 -12.01 0.74 0.39
N GLN A 29 -13.01 -0.14 0.26
CA GLN A 29 -12.97 -1.22 -0.72
C GLN A 29 -12.75 -0.66 -2.12
N GLN A 30 -13.55 0.32 -2.53
CA GLN A 30 -13.47 0.94 -3.86
C GLN A 30 -12.10 1.60 -4.08
N VAL A 31 -11.62 2.39 -3.11
CA VAL A 31 -10.29 3.02 -3.18
C VAL A 31 -9.18 1.95 -3.29
N CYS A 32 -9.26 0.88 -2.52
CA CYS A 32 -8.26 -0.20 -2.57
C CYS A 32 -8.27 -0.91 -3.93
N ILE A 33 -9.43 -1.15 -4.53
CA ILE A 33 -9.55 -1.70 -5.89
C ILE A 33 -8.86 -0.78 -6.91
N GLU A 34 -9.09 0.53 -6.81
CA GLU A 34 -8.48 1.53 -7.70
C GLU A 34 -6.95 1.58 -7.53
N LEU A 35 -6.46 1.53 -6.30
CA LEU A 35 -5.03 1.46 -5.98
C LEU A 35 -4.38 0.21 -6.58
N HIS A 36 -5.02 -0.95 -6.48
CA HIS A 36 -4.57 -2.20 -7.10
C HIS A 36 -4.47 -2.07 -8.62
N GLN A 37 -5.51 -1.52 -9.27
CA GLN A 37 -5.52 -1.31 -10.70
C GLN A 37 -4.41 -0.34 -11.13
N LYS A 38 -4.26 0.78 -10.42
CA LYS A 38 -3.22 1.78 -10.69
C LYS A 38 -1.81 1.19 -10.54
N PHE A 39 -1.57 0.38 -9.51
CA PHE A 39 -0.29 -0.32 -9.32
C PHE A 39 0.07 -1.19 -10.53
N VAL A 40 -0.88 -2.01 -11.01
CA VAL A 40 -0.67 -2.87 -12.19
C VAL A 40 -0.39 -2.05 -13.45
N VAL A 41 -1.08 -0.92 -13.64
CA VAL A 41 -0.84 -0.01 -14.76
C VAL A 41 0.58 0.55 -14.68
N ILE A 42 0.98 1.12 -13.55
CA ILE A 42 2.33 1.71 -13.38
C ILE A 42 3.43 0.68 -13.65
N CYS A 43 3.28 -0.57 -13.18
CA CYS A 43 4.27 -1.61 -13.45
C CYS A 43 4.38 -2.01 -14.93
N ARG A 44 3.35 -1.75 -15.75
CA ARG A 44 3.32 -2.10 -17.18
C ARG A 44 3.63 -0.91 -18.09
N THR A 45 3.43 0.30 -17.60
CA THR A 45 3.72 1.53 -18.33
C THR A 45 5.24 1.75 -18.41
N PRO A 46 5.79 2.05 -19.60
CA PRO A 46 7.17 2.51 -19.72
C PRO A 46 7.35 3.87 -19.05
N TYR A 47 8.39 4.01 -18.24
CA TYR A 47 8.79 5.29 -17.64
C TYR A 47 10.15 5.72 -18.19
N ASP A 48 10.26 7.00 -18.55
CA ASP A 48 11.56 7.61 -18.89
C ASP A 48 12.41 7.79 -17.62
N ASN A 49 11.77 8.03 -16.48
CA ASN A 49 12.41 8.15 -15.17
C ASN A 49 11.94 7.05 -14.22
N ILE A 50 12.84 6.10 -13.94
CA ILE A 50 12.55 4.97 -13.05
C ILE A 50 12.30 5.41 -11.58
N LEU A 51 12.86 6.54 -11.15
CA LEU A 51 12.63 7.05 -9.80
C LEU A 51 11.22 7.61 -9.64
N GLU A 52 10.64 8.19 -10.69
CA GLU A 52 9.24 8.61 -10.71
C GLU A 52 8.31 7.39 -10.63
N GLN A 53 8.61 6.34 -11.40
CA GLN A 53 7.87 5.08 -11.32
C GLN A 53 7.90 4.51 -9.88
N PHE A 54 9.08 4.46 -9.25
CA PHE A 54 9.21 3.98 -7.88
C PHE A 54 8.47 4.86 -6.88
N ALA A 55 8.50 6.20 -7.04
CA ALA A 55 7.79 7.11 -6.17
C ALA A 55 6.28 6.86 -6.21
N GLU A 56 5.70 6.68 -7.39
CA GLU A 56 4.27 6.38 -7.53
C GLU A 56 3.90 5.02 -6.91
N LEU A 57 4.73 3.99 -7.12
CA LEU A 57 4.51 2.68 -6.52
C LEU A 57 4.61 2.73 -4.99
N LEU A 58 5.57 3.48 -4.44
CA LEU A 58 5.72 3.72 -3.00
C LEU A 58 4.52 4.45 -2.40
N GLU A 59 3.96 5.42 -3.11
CA GLU A 59 2.78 6.15 -2.66
C GLU A 59 1.55 5.24 -2.57
N ILE A 60 1.33 4.38 -3.57
CA ILE A 60 0.22 3.41 -3.56
C ILE A 60 0.39 2.42 -2.42
N ASP A 61 1.59 1.89 -2.27
CA ASP A 61 1.88 0.92 -1.23
C ASP A 61 1.73 1.48 0.18
N ALA A 62 2.17 2.73 0.41
CA ALA A 62 1.94 3.40 1.68
C ALA A 62 0.44 3.48 2.02
N GLN A 63 -0.40 3.84 1.04
CA GLN A 63 -1.85 3.88 1.25
C GLN A 63 -2.43 2.51 1.58
N LEU A 64 -2.05 1.46 0.85
CA LEU A 64 -2.51 0.09 1.10
C LEU A 64 -2.06 -0.42 2.48
N GLN A 65 -0.85 -0.09 2.93
CA GLN A 65 -0.38 -0.43 4.28
C GLN A 65 -1.16 0.33 5.35
N MET A 66 -1.40 1.63 5.16
CA MET A 66 -2.19 2.41 6.11
C MET A 66 -3.61 1.83 6.26
N PHE A 67 -4.31 1.54 5.15
CA PHE A 67 -5.65 0.92 5.22
C PHE A 67 -5.62 -0.41 5.96
N LEU A 68 -4.61 -1.23 5.70
CA LEU A 68 -4.44 -2.52 6.38
C LEU A 68 -4.24 -2.35 7.89
N ASP A 69 -3.34 -1.44 8.29
CA ASP A 69 -3.04 -1.16 9.70
C ASP A 69 -4.30 -0.69 10.44
N PHE A 70 -5.09 0.21 9.82
CA PHE A 70 -6.33 0.70 10.43
C PHE A 70 -7.37 -0.41 10.65
N LEU A 71 -7.50 -1.35 9.71
CA LEU A 71 -8.47 -2.44 9.80
C LEU A 71 -8.02 -3.53 10.78
N GLN A 72 -6.72 -3.83 10.87
CA GLN A 72 -6.20 -4.85 11.77
C GLN A 72 -6.22 -4.41 13.24
N HIS A 73 -6.19 -3.11 13.50
CA HIS A 73 -6.12 -2.56 14.86
C HIS A 73 -7.45 -2.06 15.42
N GLY A 74 -8.59 -2.34 14.76
CA GLY A 74 -9.90 -1.90 15.26
C GLY A 74 -10.05 -0.38 15.34
N PHE A 75 -9.27 0.36 14.54
CA PHE A 75 -9.15 1.82 14.64
C PHE A 75 -10.49 2.55 14.51
N PHE A 76 -11.41 2.04 13.70
CA PHE A 76 -12.75 2.62 13.55
C PHE A 76 -13.55 2.58 14.84
N GLU A 77 -13.43 1.51 15.64
CA GLU A 77 -14.09 1.40 16.95
C GLU A 77 -13.44 2.33 17.98
N GLU A 78 -12.12 2.48 17.92
CA GLU A 78 -11.36 3.32 18.87
C GLU A 78 -11.52 4.83 18.62
N THR A 79 -11.59 5.23 17.36
CA THR A 79 -11.61 6.65 16.97
C THR A 79 -12.99 7.19 16.67
N GLY A 80 -13.94 6.33 16.30
CA GLY A 80 -15.28 6.72 15.87
C GLY A 80 -15.32 7.54 14.58
N LEU A 81 -14.23 7.53 13.79
CA LEU A 81 -14.17 8.22 12.50
C LEU A 81 -15.03 7.52 11.46
N ALA A 82 -15.66 8.32 10.59
CA ALA A 82 -16.34 7.82 9.41
C ALA A 82 -15.33 7.30 8.38
N GLU A 83 -15.81 6.43 7.50
CA GLU A 83 -15.01 5.81 6.45
C GLU A 83 -14.34 6.85 5.53
N GLU A 84 -15.09 7.89 5.14
CA GLU A 84 -14.62 9.00 4.31
C GLU A 84 -13.49 9.78 4.98
N GLU A 85 -13.58 10.00 6.28
CA GLU A 85 -12.57 10.74 7.04
C GLU A 85 -11.24 9.98 7.06
N VAL A 86 -11.30 8.65 7.17
CA VAL A 86 -10.10 7.80 7.10
C VAL A 86 -9.48 7.83 5.71
N VAL A 87 -10.29 7.77 4.66
CA VAL A 87 -9.81 7.91 3.27
C VAL A 87 -9.13 9.27 3.05
N GLU A 88 -9.75 10.36 3.47
CA GLU A 88 -9.18 11.71 3.35
C GLU A 88 -7.85 11.84 4.11
N MET A 89 -7.79 11.29 5.33
CA MET A 89 -6.56 11.28 6.13
C MET A 89 -5.43 10.53 5.42
N ILE A 90 -5.71 9.34 4.89
CA ILE A 90 -4.71 8.54 4.16
C ILE A 90 -4.24 9.24 2.90
N LEU A 91 -5.15 9.84 2.13
CA LEU A 91 -4.80 10.60 0.93
C LEU A 91 -3.89 11.79 1.24
N LYS A 92 -4.03 12.40 2.42
CA LYS A 92 -3.18 13.50 2.88
C LYS A 92 -1.82 13.02 3.38
N ASP A 93 -1.79 11.91 4.12
CA ASP A 93 -0.63 11.48 4.91
C ASP A 93 0.26 10.42 4.23
N LYS A 94 -0.16 9.85 3.09
CA LYS A 94 0.61 8.87 2.29
C LYS A 94 2.08 9.22 2.07
N ASN A 95 2.40 10.51 1.91
CA ASN A 95 3.76 10.99 1.61
C ASN A 95 4.69 11.01 2.84
N VAL A 96 4.14 10.92 4.05
CA VAL A 96 4.91 10.91 5.30
C VAL A 96 4.96 9.54 5.97
N TYR A 97 4.14 8.58 5.54
CA TYR A 97 4.04 7.24 6.13
C TYR A 97 5.41 6.58 6.37
N TYR A 98 6.23 6.46 5.33
CA TYR A 98 7.56 5.87 5.44
C TYR A 98 8.55 6.69 6.27
N ARG A 99 8.39 8.01 6.31
CA ARG A 99 9.21 8.88 7.19
C ARG A 99 8.84 8.68 8.66
N LEU A 100 7.56 8.48 8.96
CA LEU A 100 7.10 8.17 10.31
C LEU A 100 7.62 6.80 10.75
N LEU A 101 7.49 5.76 9.92
CA LEU A 101 8.04 4.43 10.22
C LEU A 101 9.54 4.44 10.51
N THR A 102 10.33 5.17 9.71
CA THR A 102 11.77 5.29 9.89
C THR A 102 12.18 6.17 11.08
N GLY A 103 11.34 7.13 11.48
CA GLY A 103 11.54 7.99 12.63
C GLY A 103 11.13 7.38 13.98
N ILE A 104 10.17 6.44 13.99
CA ILE A 104 9.63 5.82 15.21
C ILE A 104 10.53 4.67 15.72
N ALA A 105 11.16 3.90 14.83
CA ALA A 105 12.10 2.85 15.23
C ALA A 105 13.14 2.56 14.14
N THR A 106 14.41 2.84 14.42
CA THR A 106 15.55 2.50 13.52
C THR A 106 15.73 0.99 13.28
N ASN A 107 14.98 0.13 13.98
CA ASN A 107 15.04 -1.33 13.92
C ASN A 107 13.75 -2.02 13.42
N GLN A 108 12.71 -1.28 13.01
CA GLN A 108 11.53 -1.91 12.39
C GLN A 108 11.80 -2.20 10.92
N LYS A 109 11.66 -3.48 10.52
CA LYS A 109 11.61 -3.84 9.10
C LYS A 109 10.37 -3.18 8.49
N ALA A 110 10.50 -2.63 7.28
CA ALA A 110 9.35 -2.18 6.50
C ALA A 110 8.31 -3.32 6.48
N PRO A 111 7.02 -3.06 6.79
CA PRO A 111 6.01 -4.09 7.01
C PRO A 111 5.90 -5.06 5.84
N LYS A 112 5.96 -4.52 4.62
CA LYS A 112 6.06 -5.26 3.35
C LYS A 112 7.11 -4.58 2.48
N GLY A 113 8.11 -5.34 2.05
CA GLY A 113 9.22 -4.79 1.27
C GLY A 113 8.80 -4.54 -0.18
N LEU A 114 8.69 -3.28 -0.57
CA LEU A 114 8.48 -2.86 -1.96
C LEU A 114 9.70 -3.10 -2.87
N ILE A 115 10.82 -3.57 -2.29
CA ILE A 115 12.06 -3.78 -3.02
C ILE A 115 12.08 -5.20 -3.58
N TYR A 116 11.65 -5.37 -4.83
CA TYR A 116 12.28 -6.27 -5.82
C TYR A 116 11.52 -6.20 -7.16
N LEU A 117 11.49 -5.03 -7.80
CA LEU A 117 11.15 -4.92 -9.23
C LEU A 117 12.38 -4.59 -10.09
N SER A 118 13.58 -4.50 -9.48
CA SER A 118 14.82 -4.10 -10.16
C SER A 118 15.68 -5.26 -10.71
N GLU A 119 15.31 -6.54 -10.51
CA GLU A 119 16.00 -7.65 -11.18
C GLU A 119 15.29 -7.99 -12.50
N LYS A 120 15.71 -7.31 -13.58
CA LYS A 120 15.71 -7.91 -14.92
C LYS A 120 17.06 -8.56 -15.18
#